data_AF-B6JXC4-F1
#
_entry.id   AF-B6JXC4-F1
#
_cell.length_a   1.000
_cell.length_b   1.000
_cell.length_c   1.000
_cell.angle_alpha   90.00
_cell.angle_beta   90.00
_cell.angle_gamma   90.00
#
_symmetry.space_group_name_H-M   'P 1'
#
loop_
_entity.id
_entity.type
_entity.pdbx_description
1 polymer ?
#
loop_
_entity_poly.entity_id
_entity_poly.type
_entity_poly.pdbx_seq_one_letter_code
_entity_poly.pdbx_strand_id
1 'polypeptide(L)'
;MQTEQVAGAIVLLTVAAFTLKWVFSSNSKSPATFRSPAVSHEFRDNVFRIHTMFPVVSAAAIAYDLQHTNSADQTIDNILSRQTLPEPPAEWPLNQLFAEAPVNQEATEEHRHDSLSSTGNSKPSLIEKYNLTARLSESFVDTDNKPVKFPSTKQERERLFRKRKEDAILRARKRMEEQANKE
;
A
#
# COMPACT_ATOMS: atom_id res chain seq x y z
N MET A 1 -53.18 -30.71 -6.09
CA MET A 1 -53.18 -29.25 -5.86
C MET A 1 -52.25 -28.82 -4.73
N GLN A 2 -52.13 -29.57 -3.62
CA GLN A 2 -51.24 -29.20 -2.51
C GLN A 2 -49.75 -29.30 -2.83
N THR A 3 -49.32 -30.27 -3.64
CA THR A 3 -47.90 -30.50 -4.00
C THR A 3 -47.30 -29.38 -4.86
N GLU A 4 -48.10 -28.79 -5.75
CA GLU A 4 -47.68 -27.67 -6.62
C GLU A 4 -47.40 -26.40 -5.81
N GLN A 5 -48.24 -26.11 -4.80
CA GLN A 5 -48.02 -24.96 -3.93
C GLN A 5 -46.81 -25.15 -3.01
N VAL A 6 -46.58 -26.38 -2.54
CA VAL A 6 -45.40 -26.71 -1.72
C VAL A 6 -44.11 -26.57 -2.54
N ALA A 7 -44.11 -27.00 -3.80
CA ALA A 7 -42.95 -26.85 -4.69
C ALA A 7 -42.61 -25.37 -4.94
N GLY A 8 -43.62 -24.53 -5.22
CA GLY A 8 -43.43 -23.09 -5.40
C GLY A 8 -42.90 -22.39 -4.14
N ALA A 9 -43.41 -22.76 -2.97
CA ALA A 9 -42.98 -22.19 -1.69
C ALA A 9 -41.51 -22.50 -1.36
N ILE A 10 -41.04 -23.72 -1.68
CA ILE A 10 -39.64 -24.11 -1.46
C ILE A 10 -38.71 -23.29 -2.36
N VAL A 11 -39.04 -23.10 -3.63
CA VAL A 11 -38.22 -22.31 -4.56
C VAL A 11 -38.15 -20.84 -4.15
N LEU A 12 -39.26 -20.25 -3.70
CA LEU A 12 -39.25 -18.87 -3.19
C LEU A 12 -38.40 -18.74 -1.92
N LEU A 13 -38.47 -19.71 -1.01
CA LEU A 13 -37.66 -19.71 0.21
C LEU A 13 -36.16 -19.85 -0.08
N THR A 14 -35.75 -20.66 -1.06
CA THR A 14 -34.33 -20.79 -1.39
C THR A 14 -33.77 -19.53 -2.06
N VAL A 15 -34.53 -18.89 -2.96
CA VAL A 15 -34.11 -17.63 -3.59
C VAL A 15 -34.08 -16.49 -2.57
N ALA A 16 -35.07 -16.40 -1.67
CA ALA A 16 -35.07 -15.43 -0.59
C ALA A 16 -33.89 -15.66 0.37
N ALA A 17 -33.64 -16.91 0.77
CA ALA A 17 -32.50 -17.25 1.62
C ALA A 17 -31.15 -16.95 0.95
N PHE A 18 -31.02 -17.18 -0.36
CA PHE A 18 -29.78 -16.91 -1.09
C PHE A 18 -29.50 -15.41 -1.26
N THR A 19 -30.54 -14.63 -1.55
CA THR A 19 -30.44 -13.16 -1.62
C THR A 19 -30.17 -12.55 -0.23
N LEU A 20 -30.84 -13.04 0.82
CA LEU A 20 -30.52 -12.68 2.21
C LEU A 20 -29.11 -13.10 2.59
N LYS A 21 -28.66 -14.30 2.24
CA LYS A 21 -27.29 -14.77 2.47
C LYS A 21 -26.29 -13.84 1.78
N TRP A 22 -26.54 -13.39 0.56
CA TRP A 22 -25.59 -12.55 -0.18
C TRP A 22 -25.62 -11.08 0.28
N VAL A 23 -26.80 -10.55 0.60
CA VAL A 23 -26.97 -9.17 1.11
C VAL A 23 -26.51 -9.02 2.56
N PHE A 24 -26.68 -10.05 3.40
CA PHE A 24 -26.26 -10.01 4.82
C PHE A 24 -24.86 -10.58 5.06
N SER A 25 -24.33 -11.44 4.17
CA SER A 25 -22.95 -11.95 4.28
C SER A 25 -21.90 -10.94 3.81
N SER A 26 -22.28 -9.77 3.29
CA SER A 26 -21.36 -8.64 3.07
C SER A 26 -21.01 -7.89 4.37
N ASN A 27 -21.69 -8.21 5.50
CA ASN A 27 -21.53 -7.50 6.76
C ASN A 27 -21.13 -8.40 7.94
N SER A 28 -20.42 -9.50 7.68
CA SER A 28 -19.72 -10.24 8.72
C SER A 28 -18.54 -9.40 9.24
N LYS A 29 -18.84 -8.49 10.18
CA LYS A 29 -17.81 -7.86 11.02
C LYS A 29 -17.17 -8.95 11.84
N SER A 30 -15.96 -9.35 11.46
CA SER A 30 -15.12 -10.23 12.27
C SER A 30 -14.97 -9.66 13.68
N PRO A 31 -14.93 -10.49 14.74
CA PRO A 31 -14.63 -10.01 16.08
C PRO A 31 -13.27 -9.31 16.06
N ALA A 32 -13.27 -8.09 16.60
CA ALA A 32 -12.13 -7.20 16.61
C ALA A 32 -10.96 -7.79 17.42
N THR A 33 -10.04 -8.44 16.74
CA THR A 33 -8.63 -8.40 17.14
C THR A 33 -8.21 -6.94 17.07
N PHE A 34 -7.66 -6.38 18.15
CA PHE A 34 -7.01 -5.06 18.17
C PHE A 34 -5.81 -5.06 17.22
N ARG A 35 -6.06 -5.04 15.91
CA ARG A 35 -5.12 -4.62 14.90
C ARG A 35 -5.34 -3.13 14.77
N SER A 36 -4.34 -2.34 15.17
CA SER A 36 -4.30 -0.91 14.88
C SER A 36 -4.73 -0.71 13.42
N PRO A 37 -5.73 0.15 13.13
CA PRO A 37 -6.20 0.34 11.78
C PRO A 37 -5.01 0.83 10.96
N ALA A 38 -4.59 0.03 9.98
CA ALA A 38 -3.61 0.46 9.00
C ALA A 38 -4.22 1.68 8.31
N VAL A 39 -3.62 2.84 8.56
CA VAL A 39 -4.12 4.12 8.04
C VAL A 39 -3.98 4.10 6.53
N SER A 40 -5.08 4.39 5.83
CA SER A 40 -5.09 4.37 4.37
C SER A 40 -4.12 5.41 3.81
N HIS A 41 -3.59 5.15 2.62
CA HIS A 41 -2.76 6.14 1.92
C HIS A 41 -3.53 7.45 1.71
N GLU A 42 -4.82 7.35 1.36
CA GLU A 42 -5.72 8.49 1.19
C GLU A 42 -5.85 9.34 2.47
N PHE A 43 -5.88 8.71 3.65
CA PHE A 43 -5.90 9.46 4.91
C PHE A 43 -4.63 10.30 5.08
N ARG A 44 -3.45 9.71 4.80
CA ARG A 44 -2.16 10.41 4.90
C ARG A 44 -2.09 11.58 3.90
N ASP A 45 -2.55 11.35 2.68
CA ASP A 45 -2.60 12.37 1.62
C ASP A 45 -3.53 13.52 2.01
N ASN A 46 -4.69 13.21 2.61
CA ASN A 46 -5.64 14.21 3.10
C ASN A 46 -5.04 15.04 4.24
N VAL A 47 -4.37 14.42 5.21
CA VAL A 47 -3.68 15.14 6.28
C VAL A 47 -2.61 16.06 5.71
N PHE A 48 -1.79 15.58 4.77
CA PHE A 48 -0.75 16.38 4.12
C PHE A 48 -1.33 17.57 3.31
N ARG A 49 -2.41 17.33 2.56
CA ARG A 49 -3.13 18.36 1.80
C ARG A 49 -3.63 19.47 2.71
N ILE A 50 -4.28 19.12 3.81
CA ILE A 50 -4.83 20.09 4.77
C ILE A 50 -3.70 20.85 5.47
N HIS A 51 -2.63 20.16 5.89
CA HIS A 51 -1.48 20.78 6.52
C HIS A 51 -0.75 21.78 5.60
N THR A 52 -0.75 21.51 4.28
CA THR A 52 -0.20 22.44 3.28
C THR A 52 -1.02 23.73 3.17
N MET A 53 -2.34 23.66 3.36
CA MET A 53 -3.22 24.84 3.37
C MET A 53 -3.16 25.60 4.70
N PHE A 54 -3.00 24.88 5.81
CA PHE A 54 -3.02 25.42 7.17
C PHE A 54 -1.76 25.02 7.96
N PRO A 55 -0.59 25.63 7.66
CA PRO A 55 0.67 25.27 8.31
C PRO A 55 0.74 25.63 9.81
N VAL A 56 -0.20 26.43 10.31
CA VAL A 56 -0.31 26.81 11.72
C VAL A 56 -0.99 25.71 12.54
N VAL A 57 -1.77 24.83 11.90
CA VAL A 57 -2.50 23.75 12.59
C VAL A 57 -1.62 22.51 12.65
N SER A 58 -1.56 21.86 13.81
CA SER A 58 -0.75 20.65 13.97
C SER A 58 -1.29 19.49 13.13
N ALA A 59 -0.39 18.74 12.48
CA ALA A 59 -0.75 17.55 11.72
C ALA A 59 -1.48 16.49 12.56
N ALA A 60 -1.18 16.45 13.87
CA ALA A 60 -1.85 15.59 14.84
C ALA A 60 -3.33 15.97 15.01
N ALA A 61 -3.63 17.25 15.24
CA ALA A 61 -5.00 17.71 15.39
C ALA A 61 -5.81 17.50 14.10
N ILE A 62 -5.19 17.74 12.92
CA ILE A 62 -5.80 17.45 11.61
C ILE A 62 -6.14 15.96 11.49
N ALA A 63 -5.19 15.09 11.80
CA ALA A 63 -5.43 13.65 11.76
C ALA A 63 -6.55 13.23 12.73
N TYR A 64 -6.67 13.91 13.87
CA TYR A 64 -7.64 13.58 14.91
C TYR A 64 -9.05 13.92 14.43
N ASP A 65 -9.23 15.15 13.96
CA ASP A 65 -10.52 15.59 13.41
C ASP A 65 -10.89 14.75 12.17
N LEU A 66 -9.91 14.45 11.30
CA LEU A 66 -10.14 13.65 10.10
C LEU A 66 -10.59 12.21 10.41
N GLN A 67 -10.15 11.61 11.53
CA GLN A 67 -10.65 10.31 11.97
C GLN A 67 -12.12 10.37 12.41
N HIS A 68 -12.57 11.50 12.95
CA HIS A 68 -13.96 11.68 13.41
C HIS A 68 -14.88 12.06 12.24
N THR A 69 -14.46 13.00 11.40
CA THR A 69 -15.25 13.52 10.27
C THR A 69 -15.24 12.59 9.06
N ASN A 70 -14.17 11.80 8.88
CA ASN A 70 -13.91 10.97 7.69
C ASN A 70 -13.93 11.75 6.36
N SER A 71 -13.81 13.08 6.41
CA SER A 71 -13.87 13.94 5.22
C SER A 71 -12.90 15.11 5.37
N ALA A 72 -12.02 15.27 4.36
CA ALA A 72 -11.06 16.36 4.32
C ALA A 72 -11.76 17.72 4.23
N ASP A 73 -12.83 17.82 3.44
CA ASP A 73 -13.55 19.09 3.23
C ASP A 73 -14.28 19.53 4.52
N GLN A 74 -14.90 18.60 5.25
CA GLN A 74 -15.48 18.92 6.56
C GLN A 74 -14.42 19.35 7.58
N THR A 75 -13.24 18.72 7.54
CA THR A 75 -12.12 19.11 8.41
C THR A 75 -11.66 20.54 8.08
N ILE A 76 -11.62 20.91 6.80
CA ILE A 76 -11.31 22.27 6.35
C ILE A 76 -12.35 23.27 6.87
N ASP A 77 -13.65 22.96 6.75
CA ASP A 77 -14.72 23.83 7.27
C ASP A 77 -14.65 23.98 8.80
N ASN A 78 -14.28 22.91 9.52
CA ASN A 78 -14.04 22.94 10.96
C ASN A 78 -12.86 23.86 11.32
N ILE A 79 -11.74 23.77 10.59
CA ILE A 79 -10.58 24.66 10.78
C ILE A 79 -11.00 26.12 10.57
N LEU A 80 -11.75 26.41 9.51
CA LEU A 80 -12.19 27.77 9.17
C LEU A 80 -13.19 28.34 10.18
N SER A 81 -14.12 27.53 10.68
CA SER A 81 -15.15 27.97 11.63
C SER A 81 -14.64 28.15 13.05
N ARG A 82 -13.72 27.30 13.52
CA ARG A 82 -13.26 27.27 14.91
C ARG A 82 -11.89 27.90 15.11
N GLN A 83 -11.16 28.21 14.03
CA GLN A 83 -9.77 28.69 14.02
C GLN A 83 -8.73 27.69 14.60
N THR A 84 -9.15 26.76 15.47
CA THR A 84 -8.32 25.74 16.11
C THR A 84 -9.03 24.39 16.17
N LEU A 85 -8.29 23.29 15.96
CA LEU A 85 -8.81 21.92 16.08
C LEU A 85 -8.59 21.36 17.48
N PRO A 86 -9.46 20.43 17.94
CA PRO A 86 -9.25 19.73 19.20
C PRO A 86 -7.92 18.97 19.16
N GLU A 87 -7.05 19.26 20.12
CA GLU A 87 -5.80 18.55 20.26
C GLU A 87 -6.09 17.12 20.76
N PRO A 88 -5.48 16.09 20.15
CA PRO A 88 -5.76 14.74 20.56
C PRO A 88 -5.28 14.45 22.00
N PRO A 89 -5.95 13.53 22.71
CA PRO A 89 -5.47 13.05 24.00
C PRO A 89 -4.05 12.47 23.90
N ALA A 90 -3.24 12.65 24.95
CA ALA A 90 -1.85 12.18 24.99
C ALA A 90 -1.70 10.65 24.78
N GLU A 91 -2.76 9.88 25.04
CA GLU A 91 -2.81 8.42 24.84
C GLU A 91 -3.08 8.01 23.38
N TRP A 92 -3.33 8.96 22.48
CA TRP A 92 -3.66 8.63 21.10
C TRP A 92 -2.41 8.19 20.31
N PRO A 93 -2.45 7.05 19.58
CA PRO A 93 -1.26 6.47 18.93
C PRO A 93 -0.87 7.22 17.65
N LEU A 94 -0.41 8.46 17.82
CA LEU A 94 0.10 9.34 16.77
C LEU A 94 1.27 8.69 16.02
N ASN A 95 2.16 8.02 16.77
CA ASN A 95 3.29 7.28 16.22
C ASN A 95 2.88 6.14 15.28
N GLN A 96 1.70 5.55 15.45
CA GLN A 96 1.23 4.46 14.57
C GLN A 96 0.54 5.00 13.31
N LEU A 97 0.03 6.24 13.35
CA LEU A 97 -0.62 6.86 12.20
C LEU A 97 0.35 7.24 11.09
N PHE A 98 1.50 7.78 11.51
CA PHE A 98 2.55 8.21 10.59
C PHE A 98 3.72 7.22 10.50
N ALA A 99 3.81 6.23 11.40
CA ALA A 99 4.66 5.07 11.17
C ALA A 99 4.35 4.57 9.77
N GLU A 100 5.37 4.58 8.93
CA GLU A 100 5.35 3.86 7.68
C GLU A 100 5.01 2.43 8.06
N ALA A 101 3.80 1.98 7.68
CA ALA A 101 3.42 0.60 7.91
C ALA A 101 4.57 -0.24 7.36
N PRO A 102 5.15 -1.19 8.13
CA PRO A 102 6.04 -2.15 7.52
C PRO A 102 5.18 -2.79 6.43
N VAL A 103 5.55 -2.51 5.16
CA VAL A 103 4.99 -3.24 4.03
C VAL A 103 5.10 -4.69 4.45
N ASN A 104 3.95 -5.34 4.59
CA ASN A 104 3.86 -6.76 4.80
C ASN A 104 4.37 -7.41 3.51
N GLN A 105 5.69 -7.35 3.30
CA GLN A 105 6.44 -8.33 2.57
C GLN A 105 6.17 -9.61 3.35
N GLU A 106 5.47 -10.53 2.71
CA GLU A 106 5.41 -11.91 3.17
C GLU A 106 6.79 -12.31 3.71
N ALA A 107 6.81 -12.66 4.99
CA ALA A 107 7.87 -13.33 5.72
C ALA A 107 9.24 -13.32 5.02
N THR A 108 10.05 -12.31 5.31
CA THR A 108 11.49 -12.55 5.36
C THR A 108 11.97 -12.03 6.70
N GLU A 109 12.35 -13.00 7.53
CA GLU A 109 12.98 -12.83 8.82
C GLU A 109 14.08 -11.77 8.76
N GLU A 110 14.13 -11.01 9.85
CA GLU A 110 15.22 -10.19 10.34
C GLU A 110 16.54 -10.32 9.57
N HIS A 111 16.95 -9.28 8.86
CA HIS A 111 18.37 -8.94 8.77
C HIS A 111 18.55 -7.55 9.38
N ARG A 112 18.85 -7.59 10.67
CA ARG A 112 19.80 -6.66 11.28
C ARG A 112 20.99 -6.50 10.34
N HIS A 113 21.54 -5.30 10.32
CA HIS A 113 22.92 -5.06 9.91
C HIS A 113 23.82 -6.15 10.54
N ASP A 114 24.27 -7.08 9.72
CA ASP A 114 25.50 -7.82 9.98
C ASP A 114 26.34 -7.76 8.73
N SER A 115 27.41 -7.00 8.87
CA SER A 115 28.56 -7.04 8.02
C SER A 115 29.22 -8.43 8.13
N LEU A 116 29.69 -8.94 7.01
CA LEU A 116 30.58 -10.10 6.85
C LEU A 116 29.96 -11.51 6.89
N SER A 117 30.39 -12.26 5.87
CA SER A 117 30.48 -13.72 5.76
C SER A 117 29.28 -14.51 5.23
N SER A 118 29.48 -15.00 4.01
CA SER A 118 28.82 -16.12 3.36
C SER A 118 28.61 -17.32 4.29
N THR A 119 27.42 -17.93 4.24
CA THR A 119 27.18 -19.35 3.88
C THR A 119 25.71 -19.69 4.09
N GLY A 120 25.05 -20.25 3.07
CA GLY A 120 24.09 -21.33 3.36
C GLY A 120 22.63 -21.20 2.96
N ASN A 121 22.15 -20.14 2.29
CA ASN A 121 20.82 -20.16 1.65
C ASN A 121 20.94 -19.61 0.22
N SER A 122 21.15 -20.51 -0.74
CA SER A 122 21.26 -20.20 -2.17
C SER A 122 19.90 -19.77 -2.74
N LYS A 123 19.45 -18.55 -2.39
CA LYS A 123 18.36 -17.90 -3.12
C LYS A 123 18.88 -17.59 -4.54
N PRO A 124 18.12 -17.90 -5.60
CA PRO A 124 18.57 -17.60 -6.96
C PRO A 124 18.84 -16.11 -7.10
N SER A 125 19.91 -15.76 -7.81
CA SER A 125 20.29 -14.36 -8.00
C SER A 125 19.14 -13.58 -8.66
N LEU A 126 19.01 -12.28 -8.38
CA LEU A 126 17.98 -11.46 -9.05
C LEU A 126 18.17 -11.47 -10.59
N ILE A 127 19.41 -11.65 -11.05
CA ILE A 127 19.75 -11.78 -12.46
C ILE A 127 19.14 -13.06 -13.04
N GLU A 128 19.24 -14.19 -12.35
CA GLU A 128 18.60 -15.45 -12.75
C GLU A 128 17.08 -15.36 -12.67
N LYS A 129 16.53 -14.82 -11.57
CA LYS A 129 15.08 -14.69 -11.37
C LYS A 129 14.40 -13.91 -12.49
N TYR A 130 15.06 -12.88 -13.00
CA TYR A 130 14.54 -12.04 -14.08
C TYR A 130 15.13 -12.39 -15.46
N ASN A 131 15.91 -13.47 -15.58
CA ASN A 131 16.57 -13.91 -16.82
C ASN A 131 17.38 -12.79 -17.51
N LEU A 132 18.14 -12.03 -16.72
CA LEU A 132 18.90 -10.85 -17.19
C LEU A 132 20.33 -11.16 -17.65
N THR A 133 20.71 -12.44 -17.72
CA THR A 133 22.07 -12.88 -18.07
C THR A 133 22.51 -12.39 -19.44
N ALA A 134 21.64 -12.45 -20.45
CA ALA A 134 21.93 -11.95 -21.80
C ALA A 134 22.12 -10.43 -21.88
N ARG A 135 21.50 -9.67 -20.97
CA ARG A 135 21.63 -8.21 -20.91
C ARG A 135 22.86 -7.73 -20.15
N LEU A 136 23.58 -8.64 -19.51
CA LEU A 136 24.83 -8.32 -18.84
C LEU A 136 25.99 -8.18 -19.86
N SER A 137 25.95 -8.96 -20.94
CA SER A 137 26.94 -8.88 -22.03
C SER A 137 26.75 -7.67 -22.94
N GLU A 138 25.54 -7.12 -23.00
CA GLU A 138 25.27 -5.87 -23.72
C GLU A 138 25.59 -4.71 -22.78
N SER A 139 26.58 -3.88 -23.15
CA SER A 139 26.91 -2.66 -22.41
C SER A 139 25.65 -1.81 -22.21
N PHE A 140 25.17 -1.75 -20.96
CA PHE A 140 23.96 -1.02 -20.60
C PHE A 140 24.16 0.48 -20.84
N VAL A 141 23.43 1.04 -21.79
CA VAL A 141 23.39 2.48 -22.05
C VAL A 141 22.30 3.08 -21.16
N ASP A 142 22.69 3.98 -20.24
CA ASP A 142 21.77 4.72 -19.39
C ASP A 142 20.78 5.52 -20.25
N THR A 143 19.54 5.04 -20.33
CA THR A 143 18.46 5.73 -21.06
C THR A 143 17.73 6.78 -20.21
N ASP A 144 18.27 7.12 -19.03
CA ASP A 144 17.66 8.03 -18.05
C ASP A 144 17.49 9.48 -18.56
N ASN A 145 18.22 9.87 -19.60
CA ASN A 145 18.06 11.18 -20.22
C ASN A 145 16.87 11.29 -21.20
N LYS A 146 16.10 10.21 -21.42
CA LYS A 146 14.92 10.28 -22.27
C LYS A 146 13.69 10.66 -21.43
N PRO A 147 12.92 11.68 -21.83
CA PRO A 147 11.69 12.06 -21.12
C PRO A 147 10.75 10.87 -21.09
N VAL A 148 10.40 10.42 -19.87
CA VAL A 148 9.55 9.25 -19.70
C VAL A 148 8.11 9.62 -19.97
N LYS A 149 7.62 9.29 -21.16
CA LYS A 149 6.20 9.42 -21.51
C LYS A 149 5.38 8.48 -20.64
N PHE A 150 4.39 9.01 -19.92
CA PHE A 150 3.48 8.19 -19.12
C PHE A 150 2.65 7.29 -20.05
N PRO A 151 2.59 5.97 -19.78
CA PRO A 151 1.90 5.02 -20.65
C PRO A 151 0.38 5.18 -20.52
N SER A 152 -0.31 5.18 -21.66
CA SER A 152 -1.78 5.36 -21.72
C SER A 152 -2.52 4.05 -21.45
N THR A 153 -1.93 2.91 -21.81
CA THR A 153 -2.55 1.59 -21.60
C THR A 153 -1.97 0.86 -20.39
N LYS A 154 -2.77 -0.02 -19.77
CA LYS A 154 -2.33 -0.86 -18.64
C LYS A 154 -1.13 -1.72 -19.01
N GLN A 155 -1.16 -2.33 -20.21
CA GLN A 155 -0.09 -3.20 -20.69
C GLN A 155 1.23 -2.45 -20.89
N GLU A 156 1.19 -1.23 -21.44
CA GLU A 156 2.40 -0.39 -21.56
C GLU A 156 2.96 -0.02 -20.19
N ARG A 157 2.09 0.24 -19.20
CA ARG A 157 2.49 0.54 -17.83
C ARG A 157 3.20 -0.63 -17.16
N GLU A 158 2.64 -1.82 -17.30
CA GLU A 158 3.26 -3.04 -16.77
C GLU A 158 4.63 -3.30 -17.41
N ARG A 159 4.73 -3.16 -18.73
CA ARG A 159 6.00 -3.28 -19.47
C ARG A 159 7.04 -2.25 -18.99
N LEU A 160 6.61 -1.01 -18.78
CA LEU A 160 7.48 0.06 -18.30
C LEU A 160 8.00 -0.20 -16.88
N PHE A 161 7.14 -0.65 -15.96
CA PHE A 161 7.57 -1.01 -14.61
C PHE A 161 8.48 -2.22 -14.61
N ARG A 162 8.20 -3.23 -15.43
CA ARG A 162 9.09 -4.37 -15.61
C ARG A 162 10.47 -3.93 -16.09
N LYS A 163 10.53 -3.11 -17.15
CA LYS A 163 11.78 -2.54 -17.66
C LYS A 163 12.55 -1.79 -16.56
N ARG A 164 11.89 -0.90 -15.81
CA ARG A 164 12.53 -0.16 -14.71
C ARG A 164 13.11 -1.06 -13.62
N LYS A 165 12.43 -2.17 -13.28
CA LYS A 165 12.92 -3.15 -12.32
C LYS A 165 14.18 -3.84 -12.84
N GLU A 166 14.16 -4.28 -14.10
CA GLU A 166 15.30 -4.92 -14.75
C GLU A 166 16.51 -3.95 -14.82
N ASP A 167 16.27 -2.69 -15.23
CA ASP A 167 17.30 -1.65 -15.29
C ASP A 167 17.89 -1.33 -13.90
N ALA A 168 17.05 -1.34 -12.85
CA ALA A 168 17.51 -1.12 -11.47
C ALA A 168 18.43 -2.25 -10.98
N ILE A 169 18.09 -3.51 -11.29
CA ILE A 169 18.91 -4.68 -10.93
C ILE A 169 20.29 -4.59 -11.58
N LEU A 170 20.34 -4.25 -12.87
CA LEU A 170 21.59 -4.10 -13.60
C LEU A 170 22.46 -2.96 -13.04
N ARG A 171 21.86 -1.80 -12.74
CA ARG A 171 22.60 -0.68 -12.13
C ARG A 171 23.12 -1.03 -10.74
N ALA A 172 22.32 -1.70 -9.92
CA ALA A 172 22.75 -2.14 -8.60
C ALA A 172 23.95 -3.09 -8.70
N ARG A 173 23.93 -4.01 -9.67
CA ARG A 173 25.05 -4.91 -9.94
C ARG A 173 26.32 -4.16 -10.36
N LYS A 174 26.21 -3.22 -11.30
CA LYS A 174 27.34 -2.38 -11.73
C LYS A 174 27.94 -1.61 -10.56
N ARG A 175 27.12 -0.97 -9.73
CA ARG A 175 27.58 -0.25 -8.53
C ARG A 175 28.29 -1.18 -7.53
N MET A 176 27.80 -2.40 -7.35
CA MET A 176 28.44 -3.42 -6.51
C MET A 176 29.81 -3.82 -7.06
N GLU A 177 29.94 -4.01 -8.37
CA GLU A 177 31.22 -4.33 -9.02
C GLU A 177 32.22 -3.18 -8.93
N GLU A 178 31.76 -1.93 -9.09
CA GLU A 178 32.58 -0.73 -8.90
C GLU A 178 33.08 -0.59 -7.45
N GLN A 179 32.23 -0.89 -6.46
CA GLN A 179 32.61 -0.89 -5.05
C GLN A 179 33.64 -1.99 -4.75
N ALA A 180 33.41 -3.21 -5.25
CA ALA A 180 34.32 -4.34 -5.05
C ALA A 180 35.70 -4.15 -5.73
N ASN A 181 35.78 -3.34 -6.79
CA ASN A 181 37.05 -3.01 -7.44
C ASN A 181 37.76 -1.79 -6.82
N LYS A 182 37.08 -1.06 -5.93
CA LYS A 182 37.64 0.13 -5.24
C LYS A 182 38.19 -0.22 -3.86
N GLU A 183 37.68 -1.28 -3.24
CA GLU A 183 38.25 -1.93 -2.05
C GLU A 183 39.47 -2.79 -2.42
#